data_AF-A0A450T0X5-F1
#
_entry.id   AF-A0A450T0X5-F1
#
_cell.length_a   1.000
_cell.length_b   1.000
_cell.length_c   1.000
_cell.angle_alpha   90.00
_cell.angle_beta   90.00
_cell.angle_gamma   90.00
#
_symmetry.space_group_name_H-M   'P 1'
#
loop_
_entity.id
_entity.type
_entity.pdbx_description
1 polymer ?
#
loop_
_entity_poly.entity_id
_entity_poly.type
_entity_poly.pdbx_seq_one_letter_code
_entity_poly.pdbx_strand_id
1 'polypeptide(L)'
;MKTYEFTIILSESHIDESTTDAIYGKCRDSSVGGSHGVTYVAFDREGESLDMAVNSAVKDLRHLGITPLRVEMDIPEMAMAS
;
A
#
# COMPACT_ATOMS: atom_id res chain seq x y z
N MET A 1 -9.32 -11.52 -12.27
CA MET A 1 -8.59 -10.71 -11.28
C MET A 1 -9.61 -9.83 -10.57
N LYS A 2 -9.30 -9.40 -9.35
CA LYS A 2 -10.11 -8.41 -8.63
C LYS A 2 -9.17 -7.38 -8.01
N THR A 3 -9.68 -6.18 -7.78
CA THR A 3 -8.97 -5.13 -7.05
C THR A 3 -9.04 -5.44 -5.56
N TYR A 4 -7.90 -5.30 -4.89
CA TYR A 4 -7.77 -5.44 -3.45
C TYR A 4 -7.31 -4.11 -2.87
N GLU A 5 -8.07 -3.61 -1.90
CA GLU A 5 -7.73 -2.42 -1.15
C GLU A 5 -6.93 -2.81 0.10
N PHE A 6 -5.77 -2.19 0.28
CA PHE A 6 -4.95 -2.34 1.49
C PHE A 6 -3.97 -1.19 1.63
N THR A 7 -3.49 -0.97 2.84
CA THR A 7 -2.48 0.05 3.15
C THR A 7 -1.21 -0.61 3.66
N ILE A 8 -0.06 -0.22 3.11
CA ILE A 8 1.26 -0.63 3.63
C ILE A 8 1.80 0.50 4.49
N ILE A 9 2.05 0.20 5.76
CA ILE A 9 2.74 1.09 6.68
C ILE A 9 4.24 0.96 6.46
N LEU A 10 4.94 2.07 6.34
CA LEU A 10 6.40 2.10 6.15
C LEU A 10 7.12 2.17 7.50
N SER A 11 8.39 1.75 7.51
CA SER A 11 9.23 1.88 8.71
C SER A 11 9.68 3.32 8.96
N GLU A 12 9.83 4.08 7.88
CA GLU A 12 10.23 5.47 7.84
C GLU A 12 9.04 6.37 8.20
N SER A 13 9.21 7.24 9.19
CA SER A 13 8.15 8.17 9.62
C SER A 13 7.89 9.29 8.61
N HIS A 14 8.84 9.55 7.73
CA HIS A 14 8.75 10.55 6.67
C HIS A 14 9.60 10.10 5.47
N ILE A 15 9.10 10.32 4.27
CA ILE A 15 9.84 10.16 3.02
C ILE A 15 9.84 11.49 2.26
N ASP A 16 10.88 11.74 1.47
CA ASP A 16 10.98 12.96 0.69
C ASP A 16 10.13 12.92 -0.60
N GLU A 17 10.02 14.08 -1.26
CA GLU A 17 9.27 14.25 -2.52
C GLU A 17 9.83 13.33 -3.62
N SER A 18 11.15 13.15 -3.69
CA SER A 18 11.77 12.30 -4.71
C SER A 18 11.39 10.82 -4.56
N THR A 19 11.29 10.35 -3.32
CA THR A 19 10.83 9.00 -2.98
C THR A 19 9.35 8.85 -3.30
N THR A 20 8.55 9.88 -2.99
CA THR A 20 7.12 9.93 -3.32
C THR A 20 6.87 9.83 -4.82
N ASP A 21 7.61 10.60 -5.62
CA ASP A 21 7.55 10.55 -7.08
C ASP A 21 8.00 9.20 -7.63
N ALA A 22 9.02 8.58 -7.04
CA ALA A 22 9.47 7.24 -7.41
C ALA A 22 8.38 6.18 -7.15
N ILE A 23 7.65 6.29 -6.02
CA ILE A 23 6.49 5.44 -5.73
C ILE A 23 5.42 5.65 -6.78
N TYR A 24 5.02 6.89 -7.09
CA TYR A 24 4.00 7.16 -8.11
C TYR A 24 4.40 6.71 -9.51
N GLY A 25 5.69 6.77 -9.85
CA GLY A 25 6.22 6.26 -11.10
C GLY A 25 6.13 4.73 -11.23
N LYS A 26 6.34 4.02 -10.12
CA LYS A 26 6.37 2.55 -10.06
C LYS A 26 5.00 1.92 -9.80
N CYS A 27 4.22 2.52 -8.90
CA CYS A 27 2.95 2.05 -8.37
C CYS A 27 1.85 3.06 -8.70
N ARG A 28 1.29 2.96 -9.92
CA ARG A 28 0.26 3.90 -10.40
C ARG A 28 -1.10 3.76 -9.72
N ASP A 29 -1.30 2.64 -9.04
CA ASP A 29 -2.50 2.26 -8.30
C ASP A 29 -2.37 2.56 -6.81
N SER A 30 -1.54 3.55 -6.47
CA SER A 30 -1.20 3.86 -5.09
C SER A 30 -1.32 5.34 -4.75
N SER A 31 -1.53 5.61 -3.47
CA SER A 31 -1.54 6.95 -2.87
C SER A 31 -0.62 6.98 -1.66
N VAL A 32 0.34 7.90 -1.65
CA VAL A 32 1.24 8.11 -0.51
C VAL A 32 0.60 9.09 0.47
N GLY A 33 0.61 8.75 1.76
CA GLY A 33 0.11 9.62 2.80
C GLY A 33 0.98 9.60 4.05
N GLY A 34 0.78 10.58 4.92
CA GLY A 34 1.48 10.69 6.19
C GLY A 34 0.57 11.28 7.26
N SER A 35 0.51 10.66 8.44
CA SER A 35 -0.30 11.14 9.56
C SER A 35 0.32 10.70 10.89
N HIS A 36 0.37 11.60 11.87
CA HIS A 36 0.86 11.31 13.23
C HIS A 36 2.25 10.62 13.28
N GLY A 37 3.16 10.98 12.37
CA GLY A 37 4.50 10.39 12.31
C GLY A 37 4.57 9.00 11.66
N VAL A 38 3.50 8.57 11.00
CA VAL A 38 3.45 7.33 10.20
C VAL A 38 3.34 7.71 8.73
N THR A 39 4.25 7.21 7.90
CA THR A 39 4.12 7.25 6.44
C THR A 39 3.54 5.93 5.96
N TYR A 40 2.64 6.01 4.98
CA TYR A 40 1.97 4.84 4.43
C TYR A 40 1.75 4.99 2.92
N VAL A 41 1.50 3.85 2.27
CA VAL A 41 1.11 3.77 0.87
C VAL A 41 -0.18 2.95 0.79
N ALA A 42 -1.28 3.60 0.43
CA ALA A 42 -2.55 2.96 0.15
C ALA A 42 -2.56 2.42 -1.29
N PHE A 43 -3.12 1.24 -1.51
CA PHE A 43 -3.16 0.57 -2.80
C PHE A 43 -4.58 0.12 -3.17
N ASP A 44 -4.90 0.28 -4.45
CA ASP A 44 -6.02 -0.35 -5.16
C ASP A 44 -5.46 -1.37 -6.18
N ARG A 45 -4.86 -2.44 -5.66
CA ARG A 45 -4.02 -3.35 -6.48
C ARG A 45 -4.83 -4.51 -7.06
N GLU A 46 -4.78 -4.68 -8.38
CA GLU A 46 -5.32 -5.85 -9.04
C GLU A 46 -4.47 -7.11 -8.79
N GLY A 47 -5.14 -8.24 -8.54
CA GLY A 47 -4.48 -9.53 -8.39
C GLY A 47 -5.42 -10.72 -8.63
N GLU A 48 -4.82 -11.90 -8.79
CA GLU A 48 -5.57 -13.16 -8.77
C GLU A 48 -6.05 -13.50 -7.36
N SER A 49 -5.25 -13.13 -6.35
CA SER A 49 -5.53 -13.31 -4.92
C SER A 49 -5.01 -12.11 -4.11
N LEU A 50 -5.46 -11.99 -2.86
CA LEU A 50 -5.03 -10.92 -1.96
C LEU A 50 -3.52 -11.01 -1.69
N ASP A 51 -3.03 -12.23 -1.42
CA ASP A 51 -1.62 -12.47 -1.15
C ASP A 51 -0.74 -12.10 -2.35
N MET A 52 -1.20 -12.35 -3.58
CA MET A 52 -0.48 -11.96 -4.80
C MET A 52 -0.44 -10.44 -4.96
N ALA A 53 -1.57 -9.76 -4.72
CA ALA A 53 -1.64 -8.30 -4.76
C ALA A 53 -0.69 -7.66 -3.74
N VAL A 54 -0.78 -8.07 -2.46
CA VAL A 54 0.09 -7.58 -1.38
C VAL A 54 1.56 -7.88 -1.66
N ASN A 55 1.91 -9.11 -2.06
CA ASN A 55 3.30 -9.47 -2.35
C ASN A 55 3.87 -8.67 -3.53
N SER A 56 3.06 -8.34 -4.54
CA SER A 56 3.49 -7.49 -5.65
C SER A 56 3.82 -6.07 -5.18
N ALA A 57 2.93 -5.45 -4.39
CA ALA A 57 3.14 -4.12 -3.84
C ALA A 57 4.38 -4.06 -2.92
N VAL A 58 4.56 -5.05 -2.04
CA VAL A 58 5.76 -5.16 -1.19
C VAL A 58 7.04 -5.29 -2.02
N LYS A 59 7.03 -6.06 -3.11
CA LYS A 59 8.19 -6.18 -4.01
C LYS A 59 8.50 -4.86 -4.70
N ASP A 60 7.49 -4.15 -5.17
CA ASP A 60 7.67 -2.86 -5.84
C ASP A 60 8.29 -1.82 -4.88
N LEU A 61 7.79 -1.72 -3.65
CA LEU A 61 8.36 -0.82 -2.63
C LEU A 61 9.80 -1.19 -2.27
N ARG A 62 10.09 -2.48 -2.07
CA ARG A 62 11.47 -2.94 -1.79
C ARG A 62 12.43 -2.68 -2.95
N HIS A 63 11.94 -2.73 -4.19
CA HIS A 63 12.75 -2.38 -5.36
C HIS A 63 13.17 -0.90 -5.37
N LEU A 64 12.38 -0.04 -4.73
CA LEU A 64 12.70 1.37 -4.52
C LEU A 64 13.56 1.61 -3.27
N GLY A 65 13.97 0.56 -2.55
CA GLY A 65 14.72 0.67 -1.30
C GLY A 65 13.89 1.05 -0.08
N ILE A 66 12.55 1.00 -0.19
CA ILE A 66 11.63 1.30 0.91
C ILE A 66 11.40 0.05 1.75
N THR A 67 11.24 0.21 3.06
CA THR A 67 11.01 -0.92 3.99
C THR A 67 9.55 -0.97 4.47
N PRO A 68 8.71 -1.87 3.92
CA PRO A 68 7.38 -2.16 4.46
C PRO A 68 7.45 -2.73 5.88
N LEU A 69 6.66 -2.18 6.80
CA LEU A 69 6.59 -2.61 8.19
C LEU A 69 5.42 -3.59 8.44
N ARG A 70 4.22 -3.23 8.01
CA ARG A 70 3.01 -4.07 8.11
C ARG A 70 1.97 -3.69 7.07
N VAL A 71 0.99 -4.57 6.88
CA VAL A 71 -0.19 -4.32 6.04
C VAL A 71 -1.38 -4.08 6.96
N GLU A 72 -2.15 -3.05 6.67
CA GLU A 72 -3.42 -2.73 7.30
C GLU A 72 -4.54 -2.84 6.26
N MET A 73 -5.69 -3.34 6.68
CA MET A 73 -6.87 -3.50 5.86
C MET A 73 -8.09 -3.12 6.68
N ASP A 74 -9.06 -2.48 6.03
CA ASP A 74 -10.34 -2.22 6.67
C ASP A 74 -11.07 -3.53 6.93
N ILE A 75 -11.77 -3.56 8.05
CA ILE A 75 -12.67 -4.67 8.36
C ILE A 75 -13.84 -4.53 7.39
N PRO A 76 -14.07 -5.51 6.50
CA PRO A 76 -15.19 -5.43 5.58
C PRO A 76 -16.46 -5.34 6.41
N GLU A 77 -17.26 -4.30 6.14
CA GLU A 77 -18.57 -4.17 6.76
C GLU A 77 -19.39 -5.40 6.36
N MET A 78 -19.73 -6.24 7.35
CA MET A 78 -20.66 -7.32 7.12
C MET A 78 -21.98 -6.65 6.72
N ALA A 79 -22.38 -6.80 5.46
CA ALA A 79 -23.73 -6.42 5.04
C ALA A 79 -24.70 -7.06 6.02
N MET A 80 -25.30 -6.24 6.88
CA MET A 80 -26.36 -6.69 7.79
C MET A 80 -27.41 -7.34 6.90
N ALA A 81 -27.53 -8.66 6.98
CA ALA A 81 -28.53 -9.40 6.24
C ALA A 81 -29.89 -8.86 6.68
N SER A 82 -30.49 -8.05 5.81
CA SER A 82 -31.86 -7.54 5.94
C SER A 82 -32.83 -8.65 5.59
#